data_AF-A0A1F6WZY0-F1
#
_entry.id   AF-A0A1F6WZY0-F1
#
_cell.length_a   1.000
_cell.length_b   1.000
_cell.length_c   1.000
_cell.angle_alpha   90.00
_cell.angle_beta   90.00
_cell.angle_gamma   90.00
#
_symmetry.space_group_name_H-M   'P 1'
#
loop_
_entity.id
_entity.type
_entity.pdbx_description
1 polymer ?
#
loop_
_entity_poly.entity_id
_entity_poly.type
_entity_poly.pdbx_seq_one_letter_code
_entity_poly.pdbx_strand_id
1 'polypeptide(L)'
;MKKYLGLFIVLVMVFSVSTVIRAEDDASSDDASASKSLKSTERANVQAGLKEKREMKDKRNEGRIMIDQKRKDFKKEMEVKREKMKEEIQVVREETKQKIEDLRAKIKEEKDVAKAKIKEARVVGREKVLERFNVAIERMNILKDRVVDNIAKFEAKGVNVTEAKSFIIIIETKLTGVKTKITEANALLSVSIDELTKEDKIKLRTLAQDAQTLMKEAHQAINNAIKSLKESVKLKREEVRDTKKDDQKQKDVAWESLLSSIRTALKSAFPNAEVEESTRVNVAKKADITGDGVSEAIVSFGLTGVTGYGEVTLMQIENNLPIASLFKQKDGKVSVLGFGSGTFGAGRGESSVELVKSKNAIYSGHYSAFNESNDSCGVEAYQWNAQTKVFDYNTSLSDEAGKDYCSKVCSSEIAKHPDSKIYFQKICPVN
;
A
#
# COMPACT_ATOMS: atom_id res chain seq x y z
N MET A 1 -0.67 -19.87 24.77
CA MET A 1 0.01 -19.13 23.69
C MET A 1 -0.83 -19.14 22.40
N LYS A 2 -1.95 -18.40 22.34
CA LYS A 2 -2.85 -18.37 21.15
C LYS A 2 -3.25 -16.95 20.68
N LYS A 3 -2.62 -15.89 21.20
CA LYS A 3 -3.06 -14.49 20.93
C LYS A 3 -2.21 -13.69 19.93
N TYR A 4 -1.20 -14.28 19.28
CA TYR A 4 -0.34 -13.55 18.33
C TYR A 4 -0.55 -13.93 16.85
N LEU A 5 -1.52 -14.78 16.54
CA LEU A 5 -1.77 -15.23 15.16
C LEU A 5 -2.63 -14.24 14.34
N GLY A 6 -3.39 -13.35 15.00
CA GLY A 6 -4.29 -12.40 14.33
C GLY A 6 -3.60 -11.21 13.65
N LEU A 7 -2.32 -10.95 13.92
CA LEU A 7 -1.61 -9.78 13.36
C LEU A 7 -1.00 -10.05 11.97
N PHE A 8 -1.07 -11.28 11.47
CA PHE A 8 -0.39 -11.69 10.23
C PHE A 8 -1.24 -11.59 8.95
N ILE A 9 -2.57 -11.49 9.06
CA ILE A 9 -3.47 -11.57 7.89
C ILE A 9 -3.66 -10.21 7.18
N VAL A 10 -3.39 -9.09 7.83
CA VAL A 10 -3.64 -7.74 7.26
C VAL A 10 -2.51 -7.26 6.32
N LEU A 11 -1.35 -7.95 6.28
CA LEU A 11 -0.17 -7.45 5.54
C LEU A 11 0.03 -8.07 4.13
N VAL A 12 -0.74 -9.08 3.74
CA VAL A 12 -0.48 -9.86 2.50
C VAL A 12 -1.33 -9.41 1.30
N MET A 13 -2.39 -8.61 1.48
CA MET A 13 -3.29 -8.21 0.37
C MET A 13 -2.81 -7.01 -0.50
N VAL A 14 -1.56 -6.55 -0.40
CA VAL A 14 -1.10 -5.33 -1.12
C VAL A 14 -0.05 -5.61 -2.22
N PHE A 15 0.23 -6.87 -2.56
CA PHE A 15 1.32 -7.22 -3.49
C PHE A 15 0.90 -8.14 -4.65
N SER A 16 -0.11 -7.76 -5.42
CA SER A 16 -0.42 -8.44 -6.68
C SER A 16 -0.94 -7.46 -7.73
N VAL A 17 -0.03 -6.75 -8.42
CA VAL A 17 -0.27 -6.18 -9.76
C VAL A 17 1.04 -6.16 -10.58
N SER A 18 1.10 -7.13 -11.51
CA SER A 18 1.54 -7.07 -12.92
C SER A 18 3.01 -6.79 -13.31
N THR A 19 3.63 -7.82 -13.89
CA THR A 19 4.71 -7.76 -14.87
C THR A 19 4.19 -7.31 -16.24
N VAL A 20 4.96 -6.44 -16.90
CA VAL A 20 4.72 -5.83 -18.22
C VAL A 20 5.09 -6.80 -19.34
N ILE A 21 4.21 -6.97 -20.33
CA ILE A 21 4.51 -7.56 -21.65
C ILE A 21 4.58 -6.41 -22.66
N ARG A 22 5.65 -6.39 -23.47
CA ARG A 22 5.91 -5.45 -24.59
C ARG A 22 5.09 -5.90 -25.80
N ALA A 23 4.51 -4.93 -26.53
CA ALA A 23 4.07 -5.11 -27.91
C ALA A 23 4.94 -4.26 -28.83
N GLU A 24 5.35 -4.86 -29.95
CA GLU A 24 6.05 -4.24 -31.08
C GLU A 24 5.10 -3.35 -31.89
N ASP A 25 5.63 -2.22 -32.34
CA ASP A 25 5.03 -1.34 -33.33
C ASP A 25 5.25 -1.93 -34.73
N ASP A 26 4.22 -1.90 -35.58
CA ASP A 26 4.39 -1.90 -37.03
C ASP A 26 3.57 -0.77 -37.65
N ALA A 27 4.23 -0.08 -38.58
CA ALA A 27 3.91 1.24 -39.09
C ALA A 27 3.05 1.23 -40.37
N SER A 28 2.64 2.44 -40.79
CA SER A 28 2.17 2.90 -42.12
C SER A 28 0.78 3.55 -42.02
N SER A 29 0.47 4.74 -42.56
CA SER A 29 1.11 5.60 -43.57
C SER A 29 0.55 7.03 -43.47
N ASP A 30 1.41 7.99 -43.82
CA ASP A 30 1.19 9.20 -44.64
C ASP A 30 -0.13 9.97 -44.54
N ASP A 31 -0.03 11.24 -44.11
CA ASP A 31 -0.20 12.33 -45.08
C ASP A 31 0.45 13.64 -44.60
N ALA A 32 1.03 14.36 -45.55
CA ALA A 32 1.79 15.58 -45.32
C ALA A 32 1.22 16.73 -46.14
N SER A 33 0.83 17.85 -45.49
CA SER A 33 1.18 19.19 -45.99
C SER A 33 0.84 20.30 -44.98
N ALA A 34 1.54 21.43 -45.15
CA ALA A 34 1.24 22.77 -44.63
C ALA A 34 1.49 23.06 -43.13
N SER A 35 2.73 23.48 -42.80
CA SER A 35 3.02 24.64 -41.94
C SER A 35 4.51 24.70 -41.60
N LYS A 36 5.27 25.44 -42.41
CA LYS A 36 6.67 25.83 -42.16
C LYS A 36 6.70 27.33 -41.90
N SER A 37 6.61 27.76 -40.63
CA SER A 37 7.16 29.06 -40.19
C SER A 37 7.19 29.22 -38.66
N LEU A 38 6.26 28.60 -37.91
CA LEU A 38 6.20 28.74 -36.44
C LEU A 38 6.83 27.58 -35.62
N LYS A 39 7.50 26.62 -36.26
CA LYS A 39 7.90 25.35 -35.61
C LYS A 39 9.31 25.33 -34.98
N SER A 40 10.17 26.33 -35.16
CA SER A 40 11.55 26.24 -34.67
C SER A 40 11.68 26.55 -33.17
N THR A 41 10.97 27.55 -32.66
CA THR A 41 11.04 27.98 -31.26
C THR A 41 10.31 27.00 -30.33
N GLU A 42 9.19 26.43 -30.78
CA GLU A 42 8.41 25.46 -30.03
C GLU A 42 9.11 24.09 -29.96
N ARG A 43 9.80 23.68 -31.03
CA ARG A 43 10.66 22.48 -31.01
C ARG A 43 11.86 22.64 -30.07
N ALA A 44 12.46 23.83 -29.98
CA ALA A 44 13.58 24.09 -29.08
C ALA A 44 13.16 24.00 -27.59
N ASN A 45 11.99 24.54 -27.24
CA ASN A 45 11.45 24.46 -25.87
C ASN A 45 11.01 23.05 -25.49
N VAL A 46 10.39 22.30 -26.41
CA VAL A 46 10.06 20.87 -26.19
C VAL A 46 11.33 20.03 -26.00
N GLN A 47 12.39 20.31 -26.76
CA GLN A 47 13.66 19.60 -26.65
C GLN A 47 14.42 19.92 -25.36
N ALA A 48 14.32 21.17 -24.86
CA ALA A 48 14.86 21.57 -23.55
C ALA A 48 14.12 20.89 -22.40
N GLY A 49 12.79 20.87 -22.41
CA GLY A 49 11.98 20.18 -21.39
C GLY A 49 12.19 18.64 -21.39
N LEU A 50 12.44 18.05 -22.55
CA LEU A 50 12.80 16.62 -22.66
C LEU A 50 14.20 16.33 -22.10
N LYS A 51 15.17 17.24 -22.24
CA LYS A 51 16.50 17.11 -21.63
C LYS A 51 16.42 17.17 -20.10
N GLU A 52 15.69 18.13 -19.55
CA GLU A 52 15.55 18.29 -18.10
C GLU A 52 14.80 17.09 -17.46
N LYS A 53 13.77 16.56 -18.15
CA LYS A 53 13.07 15.35 -17.72
C LYS A 53 13.94 14.09 -17.78
N ARG A 54 14.87 14.01 -18.74
CA ARG A 54 15.87 12.92 -18.82
C ARG A 54 16.89 13.04 -17.68
N GLU A 55 17.46 14.22 -17.47
CA GLU A 55 18.41 14.46 -16.37
C GLU A 55 17.80 14.19 -14.99
N MET A 56 16.53 14.55 -14.77
CA MET A 56 15.83 14.23 -13.52
C MET A 56 15.58 12.73 -13.36
N LYS A 57 15.26 12.01 -14.45
CA LYS A 57 15.07 10.56 -14.44
C LYS A 57 16.39 9.83 -14.16
N ASP A 58 17.49 10.33 -14.71
CA ASP A 58 18.83 9.77 -14.54
C ASP A 58 19.32 10.00 -13.10
N LYS A 59 19.20 11.21 -12.55
CA LYS A 59 19.49 11.49 -11.12
C LYS A 59 18.65 10.62 -10.18
N ARG A 60 17.39 10.36 -10.52
CA ARG A 60 16.50 9.49 -9.73
C ARG A 60 16.92 8.02 -9.80
N ASN A 61 17.42 7.56 -10.96
CA ASN A 61 17.97 6.22 -11.12
C ASN A 61 19.31 6.06 -10.38
N GLU A 62 20.21 7.04 -10.47
CA GLU A 62 21.47 7.03 -9.72
C GLU A 62 21.23 7.00 -8.21
N GLY A 63 20.29 7.81 -7.71
CA GLY A 63 19.87 7.77 -6.31
C GLY A 63 19.34 6.40 -5.89
N ARG A 64 18.55 5.73 -6.73
CA ARG A 64 18.06 4.37 -6.48
C ARG A 64 19.20 3.35 -6.41
N ILE A 65 20.13 3.40 -7.36
CA ILE A 65 21.29 2.49 -7.41
C ILE A 65 22.15 2.67 -6.16
N MET A 66 22.41 3.91 -5.73
CA MET A 66 23.20 4.19 -4.53
C MET A 66 22.51 3.66 -3.25
N ILE A 67 21.19 3.81 -3.14
CA ILE A 67 20.42 3.28 -2.00
C ILE A 67 20.43 1.74 -1.99
N ASP A 68 20.24 1.10 -3.14
CA ASP A 68 20.29 -0.35 -3.24
C ASP A 68 21.69 -0.90 -2.92
N GLN A 69 22.74 -0.18 -3.29
CA GLN A 69 24.10 -0.54 -2.94
C GLN A 69 24.35 -0.44 -1.43
N LYS A 70 23.98 0.70 -0.80
CA LYS A 70 24.07 0.87 0.66
C LYS A 70 23.27 -0.21 1.41
N ARG A 71 22.11 -0.62 0.88
CA ARG A 71 21.31 -1.71 1.43
C ARG A 71 22.04 -3.05 1.37
N LYS A 72 22.67 -3.36 0.23
CA LYS A 72 23.45 -4.60 0.07
C LYS A 72 24.65 -4.61 1.01
N ASP A 73 25.35 -3.49 1.15
CA ASP A 73 26.55 -3.40 1.97
C ASP A 73 26.21 -3.50 3.46
N PHE A 74 25.18 -2.79 3.93
CA PHE A 74 24.69 -2.93 5.30
C PHE A 74 24.20 -4.35 5.60
N LYS A 75 23.47 -4.97 4.65
CA LYS A 75 23.02 -6.36 4.81
C LYS A 75 24.20 -7.33 4.93
N LYS A 76 25.22 -7.17 4.08
CA LYS A 76 26.44 -7.98 4.13
C LYS A 76 27.19 -7.81 5.44
N GLU A 77 27.36 -6.58 5.91
CA GLU A 77 28.02 -6.30 7.20
C GLU A 77 27.29 -7.02 8.34
N MET A 78 25.95 -6.97 8.35
CA MET A 78 25.14 -7.65 9.34
C MET A 78 25.14 -9.17 9.20
N GLU A 79 25.15 -9.71 7.97
CA GLU A 79 25.30 -11.15 7.72
C GLU A 79 26.66 -11.66 8.23
N VAL A 80 27.75 -10.92 8.02
CA VAL A 80 29.09 -11.27 8.53
C VAL A 80 29.10 -11.27 10.07
N LYS A 81 28.56 -10.22 10.69
CA LYS A 81 28.44 -10.15 12.16
C LYS A 81 27.57 -11.28 12.73
N ARG A 82 26.53 -11.69 11.99
CA ARG A 82 25.64 -12.80 12.35
C ARG A 82 26.36 -14.14 12.33
N GLU A 83 27.05 -14.46 11.25
CA GLU A 83 27.75 -15.74 11.15
C GLU A 83 28.86 -15.83 12.19
N LYS A 84 29.63 -14.75 12.39
CA LYS A 84 30.62 -14.68 13.47
C LYS A 84 30.01 -14.95 14.85
N MET A 85 28.87 -14.31 15.15
CA MET A 85 28.21 -14.52 16.44
C MET A 85 27.65 -15.95 16.60
N LYS A 86 27.12 -16.56 15.52
CA LYS A 86 26.66 -17.96 15.54
C LYS A 86 27.81 -18.92 15.78
N GLU A 87 28.91 -18.76 15.03
CA GLU A 87 30.11 -19.58 15.17
C GLU A 87 30.63 -19.50 16.60
N GLU A 88 30.75 -18.30 17.15
CA GLU A 88 31.23 -18.15 18.52
C GLU A 88 30.28 -18.74 19.56
N ILE A 89 28.95 -18.70 19.35
CA ILE A 89 27.97 -19.38 20.22
C ILE A 89 28.13 -20.90 20.10
N GLN A 90 28.34 -21.41 18.90
CA GLN A 90 28.54 -22.83 18.65
C GLN A 90 29.84 -23.34 19.30
N VAL A 91 30.94 -22.59 19.17
CA VAL A 91 32.21 -22.90 19.85
C VAL A 91 32.00 -22.96 21.36
N VAL A 92 31.38 -21.95 21.97
CA VAL A 92 31.10 -21.96 23.42
C VAL A 92 30.22 -23.16 23.79
N ARG A 93 29.22 -23.50 22.97
CA ARG A 93 28.33 -24.64 23.22
C ARG A 93 29.08 -25.98 23.18
N GLU A 94 29.89 -26.22 22.15
CA GLU A 94 30.66 -27.46 22.00
C GLU A 94 31.74 -27.58 23.08
N GLU A 95 32.45 -26.50 23.41
CA GLU A 95 33.40 -26.48 24.53
C GLU A 95 32.72 -26.81 25.86
N THR A 96 31.51 -26.28 26.08
CA THR A 96 30.72 -26.57 27.29
C THR A 96 30.31 -28.03 27.33
N LYS A 97 29.85 -28.57 26.19
CA LYS A 97 29.42 -29.96 26.07
C LYS A 97 30.59 -30.91 26.33
N GLN A 98 31.75 -30.66 25.73
CA GLN A 98 32.95 -31.46 25.95
C GLN A 98 33.36 -31.48 27.42
N LYS A 99 33.43 -30.30 28.07
CA LYS A 99 33.77 -30.20 29.49
C LYS A 99 32.78 -30.96 30.38
N ILE A 100 31.49 -30.95 30.04
CA ILE A 100 30.47 -31.69 30.79
C ILE A 100 30.59 -33.21 30.56
N GLU A 101 30.91 -33.63 29.34
CA GLU A 101 31.19 -35.04 29.03
C GLU A 101 32.42 -35.54 29.79
N ASP A 102 33.49 -34.73 29.89
CA ASP A 102 34.68 -35.05 30.68
C ASP A 102 34.34 -35.21 32.17
N LEU A 103 33.47 -34.35 32.72
CA LEU A 103 32.98 -34.48 34.09
C LEU A 103 32.15 -35.76 34.28
N ARG A 104 31.27 -36.10 33.31
CA ARG A 104 30.48 -37.34 33.35
C ARG A 104 31.37 -38.59 33.28
N ALA A 105 32.44 -38.56 32.49
CA ALA A 105 33.40 -39.65 32.41
C ALA A 105 34.07 -39.88 33.78
N LYS A 106 34.54 -38.81 34.43
CA LYS A 106 35.12 -38.88 35.79
C LYS A 106 34.11 -39.36 36.85
N ILE A 107 32.81 -39.09 36.68
CA ILE A 107 31.77 -39.62 37.59
C ILE A 107 31.60 -41.14 37.44
N LYS A 108 31.81 -41.71 36.25
CA LYS A 108 31.69 -43.17 36.03
C LYS A 108 32.76 -43.98 36.77
N GLU A 109 33.85 -43.34 37.18
CA GLU A 109 34.91 -43.96 37.98
C GLU A 109 34.55 -44.05 39.48
N GLU A 110 33.47 -43.39 39.92
CA GLU A 110 32.97 -43.42 41.30
C GLU A 110 32.27 -44.76 41.61
N LYS A 111 32.81 -45.51 42.58
CA LYS A 111 32.28 -46.84 42.96
C LYS A 111 30.97 -46.77 43.77
N ASP A 112 30.74 -45.66 44.47
CA ASP A 112 29.52 -45.45 45.24
C ASP A 112 28.39 -44.96 44.32
N VAL A 113 27.46 -45.85 44.01
CA VAL A 113 26.33 -45.60 43.10
C VAL A 113 25.46 -44.43 43.57
N ALA A 114 25.28 -44.25 44.87
CA ALA A 114 24.47 -43.16 45.40
C ALA A 114 25.17 -41.81 45.23
N LYS A 115 26.48 -41.75 45.53
CA LYS A 115 27.29 -40.53 45.30
C LYS A 115 27.41 -40.20 43.82
N ALA A 116 27.59 -41.20 42.96
CA ALA A 116 27.66 -41.02 41.51
C ALA A 116 26.38 -40.39 40.95
N LYS A 117 25.20 -40.89 41.35
CA LYS A 117 23.89 -40.33 40.95
C LYS A 117 23.70 -38.88 41.40
N ILE A 118 24.15 -38.54 42.62
CA ILE A 118 24.08 -37.16 43.13
C ILE A 118 24.98 -36.22 42.32
N LYS A 119 26.23 -36.63 42.04
CA LYS A 119 27.17 -35.87 41.21
C LYS A 119 26.64 -35.68 39.78
N GLU A 120 26.09 -36.73 39.18
CA GLU A 120 25.47 -36.69 37.86
C GLU A 120 24.29 -35.71 37.81
N ALA A 121 23.35 -35.80 38.77
CA ALA A 121 22.21 -34.90 38.83
C ALA A 121 22.63 -33.43 38.94
N ARG A 122 23.72 -33.14 39.68
CA ARG A 122 24.30 -31.79 39.77
C ARG A 122 24.85 -31.32 38.43
N VAL A 123 25.63 -32.15 37.74
CA VAL A 123 26.22 -31.83 36.43
C VAL A 123 25.14 -31.62 35.38
N VAL A 124 24.14 -32.50 35.31
CA VAL A 124 22.99 -32.37 34.39
C VAL A 124 22.16 -31.12 34.70
N GLY A 125 21.97 -30.79 35.98
CA GLY A 125 21.27 -29.56 36.38
C GLY A 125 21.98 -28.30 35.89
N ARG A 126 23.31 -28.27 36.00
CA ARG A 126 24.16 -27.16 35.51
C ARG A 126 24.07 -27.01 33.99
N GLU A 127 24.20 -28.11 33.26
CA GLU A 127 24.08 -28.16 31.80
C GLU A 127 22.76 -27.57 31.31
N LYS A 128 21.65 -28.00 31.91
CA LYS A 128 20.30 -27.56 31.52
C LYS A 128 20.08 -26.07 31.72
N VAL A 129 20.72 -25.45 32.72
CA VAL A 129 20.64 -24.00 32.92
C VAL A 129 21.37 -23.25 31.81
N LEU A 130 22.58 -23.70 31.46
CA LEU A 130 23.39 -23.09 30.40
C LEU A 130 22.72 -23.24 29.03
N GLU A 131 22.14 -24.40 28.75
CA GLU A 131 21.37 -24.66 27.53
C GLU A 131 20.19 -23.68 27.38
N ARG A 132 19.45 -23.41 28.47
CA ARG A 132 18.34 -22.44 28.44
C ARG A 132 18.80 -21.04 28.06
N PHE A 133 19.96 -20.61 28.53
CA PHE A 133 20.52 -19.31 28.16
C PHE A 133 20.94 -19.28 26.68
N ASN A 134 21.59 -20.33 26.17
CA ASN A 134 21.95 -20.44 24.76
C ASN A 134 20.70 -20.38 23.85
N VAL A 135 19.66 -21.14 24.18
CA VAL A 135 18.37 -21.12 23.46
C VAL A 135 17.73 -19.73 23.52
N ALA A 136 17.84 -19.02 24.65
CA ALA A 136 17.31 -17.68 24.78
C ALA A 136 18.07 -16.67 23.89
N ILE A 137 19.41 -16.75 23.83
CA ILE A 137 20.24 -15.93 22.93
C ILE A 137 19.84 -16.17 21.47
N GLU A 138 19.69 -17.43 21.06
CA GLU A 138 19.30 -17.78 19.70
C GLU A 138 17.95 -17.17 19.31
N ARG A 139 16.95 -17.24 20.21
CA ARG A 139 15.66 -16.60 20.00
C ARG A 139 15.76 -15.07 19.88
N MET A 140 16.61 -14.43 20.70
CA MET A 140 16.84 -12.98 20.60
C MET A 140 17.51 -12.61 19.28
N ASN A 141 18.45 -13.41 18.79
CA ASN A 141 19.09 -13.21 17.49
C ASN A 141 18.09 -13.31 16.33
N ILE A 142 17.19 -14.29 16.37
CA ILE A 142 16.12 -14.40 15.35
C ILE A 142 15.24 -13.14 15.34
N LEU A 143 14.91 -12.60 16.52
CA LEU A 143 14.12 -11.36 16.62
C LEU A 143 14.91 -10.14 16.13
N LYS A 144 16.19 -10.03 16.51
CA LYS A 144 17.11 -8.99 16.03
C LYS A 144 17.18 -8.98 14.50
N ASP A 145 17.38 -10.14 13.89
CA ASP A 145 17.47 -10.30 12.43
C ASP A 145 16.20 -9.79 11.73
N ARG A 146 15.01 -10.11 12.25
CA ARG A 146 13.74 -9.60 11.71
C ARG A 146 13.63 -8.08 11.80
N VAL A 147 14.13 -7.47 12.87
CA VAL A 147 14.14 -6.01 13.01
C VAL A 147 15.10 -5.39 11.99
N VAL A 148 16.29 -5.96 11.81
CA VAL A 148 17.28 -5.53 10.79
C VAL A 148 16.70 -5.61 9.38
N ASP A 149 16.00 -6.69 9.04
CA ASP A 149 15.31 -6.82 7.75
C ASP A 149 14.26 -5.73 7.53
N ASN A 150 13.50 -5.38 8.58
CA ASN A 150 12.50 -4.32 8.51
C ASN A 150 13.15 -2.92 8.42
N ILE A 151 14.25 -2.67 9.13
CA ILE A 151 15.06 -1.45 8.99
C ILE A 151 15.44 -1.26 7.52
N ALA A 152 16.04 -2.28 6.89
CA ALA A 152 16.45 -2.20 5.49
C ALA A 152 15.27 -1.96 4.53
N LYS A 153 14.12 -2.58 4.78
CA LYS A 153 12.90 -2.38 3.96
C LYS A 153 12.33 -0.97 4.09
N PHE A 154 12.35 -0.38 5.28
CA PHE A 154 11.81 0.96 5.53
C PHE A 154 12.78 2.07 5.11
N GLU A 155 14.08 1.85 5.29
CA GLU A 155 15.12 2.76 4.79
C GLU A 155 15.06 2.90 3.26
N ALA A 156 14.85 1.79 2.53
CA ALA A 156 14.64 1.81 1.08
C ALA A 156 13.37 2.59 0.66
N LYS A 157 12.41 2.80 1.57
CA LYS A 157 11.21 3.61 1.35
C LYS A 157 11.39 5.07 1.79
N GLY A 158 12.60 5.48 2.17
CA GLY A 158 12.90 6.82 2.64
C GLY A 158 12.36 7.11 4.03
N VAL A 159 12.11 6.08 4.85
CA VAL A 159 11.77 6.24 6.27
C VAL A 159 13.07 6.47 7.05
N ASN A 160 13.08 7.43 7.97
CA ASN A 160 14.21 7.62 8.89
C ASN A 160 14.28 6.44 9.87
N VAL A 161 15.39 5.70 9.85
CA VAL A 161 15.61 4.50 10.69
C VAL A 161 16.75 4.66 11.70
N THR A 162 17.22 5.89 11.92
CA THR A 162 18.43 6.18 12.72
C THR A 162 18.33 5.65 14.15
N GLU A 163 17.20 5.91 14.81
CA GLU A 163 16.96 5.47 16.19
C GLU A 163 16.79 3.94 16.28
N ALA A 164 16.11 3.32 15.31
CA ALA A 164 16.01 1.85 15.27
C ALA A 164 17.40 1.20 15.14
N LYS A 165 18.32 1.78 14.36
CA LYS A 165 19.71 1.31 14.22
C LYS A 165 20.50 1.43 15.53
N SER A 166 20.32 2.48 16.31
CA SER A 166 21.02 2.61 17.60
C SER A 166 20.57 1.54 18.60
N PHE A 167 19.28 1.17 18.60
CA PHE A 167 18.80 0.05 19.40
C PHE A 167 19.38 -1.30 18.98
N ILE A 168 19.67 -1.53 17.69
CA ILE A 168 20.38 -2.75 17.25
C ILE A 168 21.76 -2.85 17.91
N ILE A 169 22.52 -1.76 17.99
CA ILE A 169 23.84 -1.73 18.64
C ILE A 169 23.72 -2.09 20.12
N ILE A 170 22.68 -1.59 20.80
CA ILE A 170 22.40 -1.93 22.20
C ILE A 170 22.12 -3.43 22.33
N ILE A 171 21.27 -4.01 21.47
CA ILE A 171 20.96 -5.44 21.47
C ILE A 171 22.23 -6.28 21.35
N GLU A 172 23.11 -5.94 20.40
CA GLU A 172 24.36 -6.67 20.16
C GLU A 172 25.30 -6.61 21.37
N THR A 173 25.45 -5.42 21.95
CA THR A 173 26.27 -5.21 23.14
C THR A 173 25.78 -6.06 24.31
N LYS A 174 24.45 -6.07 24.54
CA LYS A 174 23.85 -6.83 25.65
C LYS A 174 23.94 -8.34 25.42
N LEU A 175 23.69 -8.84 24.21
CA LEU A 175 23.83 -10.27 23.90
C LEU A 175 25.29 -10.75 24.02
N THR A 176 26.25 -9.90 23.67
CA THR A 176 27.68 -10.17 23.88
C THR A 176 27.99 -10.28 25.38
N GLY A 177 27.44 -9.37 26.19
CA GLY A 177 27.55 -9.43 27.64
C GLY A 177 26.98 -10.73 28.24
N VAL A 178 25.80 -11.17 27.77
CA VAL A 178 25.21 -12.46 28.19
C VAL A 178 26.16 -13.62 27.88
N LYS A 179 26.74 -13.64 26.68
CA LYS A 179 27.70 -14.68 26.27
C LYS A 179 28.94 -14.72 27.15
N THR A 180 29.50 -13.55 27.49
CA THR A 180 30.63 -13.46 28.42
C THR A 180 30.26 -14.04 29.78
N LYS A 181 29.09 -13.72 30.33
CA LYS A 181 28.62 -14.27 31.62
C LYS A 181 28.38 -15.78 31.60
N ILE A 182 27.86 -16.32 30.50
CA ILE A 182 27.75 -17.77 30.30
C ILE A 182 29.13 -18.42 30.29
N THR A 183 30.11 -17.82 29.61
CA THR A 183 31.47 -18.34 29.52
C THR A 183 32.17 -18.33 30.89
N GLU A 184 32.02 -17.26 31.68
CA GLU A 184 32.50 -17.18 33.07
C GLU A 184 31.84 -18.25 33.95
N ALA A 185 30.53 -18.44 33.82
CA ALA A 185 29.80 -19.47 34.55
C ALA A 185 30.28 -20.88 34.17
N ASN A 186 30.49 -21.14 32.88
CA ASN A 186 31.04 -22.39 32.38
C ASN A 186 32.42 -22.70 32.95
N ALA A 187 33.30 -21.69 33.01
CA ALA A 187 34.62 -21.83 33.59
C ALA A 187 34.52 -22.29 35.05
N LEU A 188 33.68 -21.65 35.88
CA LEU A 188 33.45 -22.05 37.27
C LEU A 188 32.90 -23.48 37.40
N LEU A 189 31.96 -23.85 36.53
CA LEU A 189 31.31 -25.17 36.57
C LEU A 189 32.22 -26.30 36.12
N SER A 190 33.21 -26.00 35.27
CA SER A 190 34.15 -26.98 34.72
C SER A 190 35.23 -27.45 35.70
N VAL A 191 35.45 -26.71 36.80
CA VAL A 191 36.56 -26.98 37.73
C VAL A 191 36.20 -28.04 38.79
N SER A 192 34.92 -28.33 39.04
CA SER A 192 34.54 -29.26 40.12
C SER A 192 33.33 -30.14 39.82
N ILE A 193 33.55 -31.46 39.97
CA ILE A 193 32.51 -32.51 39.98
C ILE A 193 31.77 -32.52 41.33
N ASP A 194 32.48 -32.12 42.39
CA ASP A 194 31.97 -32.14 43.74
C ASP A 194 31.08 -30.92 44.02
N GLU A 195 30.68 -30.79 45.28
CA GLU A 195 29.90 -29.66 45.71
C GLU A 195 30.72 -28.38 45.56
N LEU A 196 30.12 -27.39 44.88
CA LEU A 196 30.71 -26.07 44.75
C LEU A 196 30.90 -25.44 46.13
N THR A 197 31.99 -24.70 46.29
CA THR A 197 32.21 -23.88 47.48
C THR A 197 31.07 -22.87 47.65
N LYS A 198 30.89 -22.35 48.87
CA LYS A 198 29.85 -21.35 49.13
C LYS A 198 30.07 -20.11 48.27
N GLU A 199 31.34 -19.73 48.09
CA GLU A 199 31.80 -18.62 47.28
C GLU A 199 31.47 -18.82 45.81
N ASP A 200 31.72 -20.00 45.25
CA ASP A 200 31.42 -20.29 43.84
C ASP A 200 29.91 -20.37 43.58
N LYS A 201 29.13 -20.89 44.54
CA LYS A 201 27.66 -20.87 44.46
C LYS A 201 27.13 -19.44 44.40
N ILE A 202 27.68 -18.53 45.21
CA ILE A 202 27.31 -17.10 45.21
C ILE A 202 27.68 -16.49 43.86
N LYS A 203 28.91 -16.70 43.37
CA LYS A 203 29.36 -16.18 42.06
C LYS A 203 28.48 -16.67 40.92
N LEU A 204 28.16 -17.97 40.87
CA LEU A 204 27.27 -18.53 39.84
C LEU A 204 25.87 -17.92 39.87
N ARG A 205 25.33 -17.69 41.07
CA ARG A 205 24.04 -17.01 41.21
C ARG A 205 24.09 -15.59 40.66
N THR A 206 25.14 -14.83 41.00
CA THR A 206 25.35 -13.48 40.48
C THR A 206 25.48 -13.48 38.96
N LEU A 207 26.33 -14.35 38.39
CA LEU A 207 26.49 -14.46 36.93
C LEU A 207 25.17 -14.78 36.21
N ALA A 208 24.35 -15.67 36.78
CA ALA A 208 23.04 -16.00 36.22
C ALA A 208 22.06 -14.82 36.30
N GLN A 209 22.06 -14.07 37.39
CA GLN A 209 21.24 -12.86 37.56
C GLN A 209 21.65 -11.74 36.59
N ASP A 210 22.95 -11.55 36.40
CA ASP A 210 23.50 -10.58 35.47
C ASP A 210 23.13 -10.95 34.02
N ALA A 211 23.34 -12.22 33.64
CA ALA A 211 22.93 -12.73 32.33
C ALA A 211 21.43 -12.54 32.06
N GLN A 212 20.59 -12.81 33.07
CA GLN A 212 19.15 -12.60 32.97
C GLN A 212 18.79 -11.12 32.80
N THR A 213 19.48 -10.22 33.52
CA THR A 213 19.27 -8.77 33.42
C THR A 213 19.64 -8.26 32.03
N LEU A 214 20.81 -8.64 31.53
CA LEU A 214 21.26 -8.30 30.18
C LEU A 214 20.30 -8.82 29.09
N MET A 215 19.75 -10.02 29.26
CA MET A 215 18.71 -10.54 28.35
C MET A 215 17.43 -9.72 28.36
N LYS A 216 16.97 -9.26 29.53
CA LYS A 216 15.79 -8.38 29.64
C LYS A 216 16.03 -7.05 28.94
N GLU A 217 17.21 -6.47 29.14
CA GLU A 217 17.61 -5.22 28.48
C GLU A 217 17.70 -5.38 26.96
N ALA A 218 18.26 -6.50 26.47
CA ALA A 218 18.27 -6.81 25.04
C ALA A 218 16.85 -6.93 24.47
N HIS A 219 15.94 -7.61 25.18
CA HIS A 219 14.55 -7.71 24.78
C HIS A 219 13.84 -6.35 24.75
N GLN A 220 14.08 -5.51 25.76
CA GLN A 220 13.52 -4.17 25.82
C GLN A 220 14.02 -3.30 24.65
N ALA A 221 15.31 -3.39 24.31
CA ALA A 221 15.87 -2.71 23.15
C ALA A 221 15.24 -3.18 21.83
N ILE A 222 14.91 -4.48 21.67
CA ILE A 222 14.14 -4.99 20.51
C ILE A 222 12.76 -4.30 20.43
N ASN A 223 12.04 -4.21 21.54
CA ASN A 223 10.73 -3.58 21.57
C ASN A 223 10.80 -2.09 21.24
N ASN A 224 11.82 -1.39 21.75
CA ASN A 224 12.07 0.01 21.45
C ASN A 224 12.40 0.23 19.97
N ALA A 225 13.23 -0.63 19.37
CA ALA A 225 13.52 -0.60 17.94
C ALA A 225 12.25 -0.74 17.10
N ILE A 226 11.37 -1.70 17.45
CA ILE A 226 10.10 -1.91 16.77
C ILE A 226 9.18 -0.69 16.93
N LYS A 227 9.12 -0.10 18.13
CA LYS A 227 8.29 1.09 18.41
C LYS A 227 8.76 2.30 17.58
N SER A 228 10.06 2.59 17.60
CA SER A 228 10.67 3.66 16.80
C SER A 228 10.36 3.49 15.31
N LEU A 229 10.51 2.28 14.75
CA LEU A 229 10.14 2.02 13.36
C LEU A 229 8.66 2.31 13.06
N LYS A 230 7.74 1.94 13.95
CA LYS A 230 6.31 2.21 13.75
C LYS A 230 6.01 3.70 13.74
N GLU A 231 6.62 4.45 14.62
CA GLU A 231 6.46 5.90 14.72
C GLU A 231 7.02 6.59 13.48
N SER A 232 8.22 6.23 13.03
CA SER A 232 8.82 6.79 11.81
C SER A 232 7.99 6.48 10.55
N VAL A 233 7.42 5.27 10.45
CA VAL A 233 6.52 4.90 9.34
C VAL A 233 5.22 5.71 9.38
N LYS A 234 4.67 5.95 10.57
CA LYS A 234 3.46 6.76 10.74
C LYS A 234 3.71 8.20 10.27
N LEU A 235 4.80 8.82 10.74
CA LEU A 235 5.21 10.16 10.32
C LEU A 235 5.36 10.25 8.80
N LYS A 236 6.05 9.27 8.20
CA LYS A 236 6.23 9.27 6.74
C LYS A 236 4.92 9.17 5.97
N ARG A 237 3.94 8.43 6.50
CA ARG A 237 2.61 8.33 5.90
C ARG A 237 1.83 9.64 5.99
N GLU A 238 1.99 10.37 7.09
CA GLU A 238 1.38 11.70 7.29
C GLU A 238 1.99 12.73 6.33
N GLU A 239 3.33 12.78 6.21
CA GLU A 239 4.00 13.63 5.21
C GLU A 239 3.51 13.38 3.77
N VAL A 240 3.39 12.10 3.38
CA VAL A 240 2.88 11.73 2.04
C VAL A 240 1.40 12.11 1.87
N ARG A 241 0.63 12.18 2.95
CA ARG A 241 -0.77 12.61 2.92
C ARG A 241 -0.88 14.12 2.78
N ASP A 242 -0.05 14.87 3.47
CA ASP A 242 -0.11 16.35 3.47
C ASP A 242 0.49 16.92 2.18
N THR A 243 1.56 16.33 1.65
CA THR A 243 2.07 16.67 0.30
C THR A 243 1.03 16.42 -0.79
N LYS A 244 0.20 15.38 -0.67
CA LYS A 244 -0.94 15.15 -1.58
C LYS A 244 -2.06 16.19 -1.45
N LYS A 245 -2.17 16.89 -0.31
CA LYS A 245 -3.14 17.98 -0.13
C LYS A 245 -2.62 19.30 -0.68
N ASP A 246 -1.32 19.54 -0.62
CA ASP A 246 -0.71 20.76 -1.16
C ASP A 246 -0.55 20.71 -2.69
N ASP A 247 -0.26 19.54 -3.26
CA ASP A 247 -0.36 19.31 -4.73
C ASP A 247 -1.82 19.32 -5.23
N GLN A 248 -2.79 19.32 -4.31
CA GLN A 248 -4.23 19.51 -4.57
C GLN A 248 -4.67 20.97 -4.53
N LYS A 249 -3.76 21.93 -4.71
CA LYS A 249 -4.13 23.23 -5.29
C LYS A 249 -4.42 23.02 -6.78
N GLN A 250 -5.53 22.32 -7.03
CA GLN A 250 -6.13 22.02 -8.32
C GLN A 250 -5.99 23.26 -9.20
N LYS A 251 -5.41 23.10 -10.38
CA LYS A 251 -5.36 24.18 -11.37
C LYS A 251 -6.78 24.34 -11.87
N ASP A 252 -7.59 25.04 -11.08
CA ASP A 252 -9.03 25.14 -11.29
C ASP A 252 -9.24 25.83 -12.63
N VAL A 253 -9.62 25.04 -13.63
CA VAL A 253 -9.95 25.55 -14.94
C VAL A 253 -11.20 26.39 -14.76
N ALA A 254 -11.13 27.66 -15.14
CA ALA A 254 -12.29 28.54 -15.17
C ALA A 254 -13.23 28.13 -16.32
N TRP A 255 -13.87 26.96 -16.21
CA TRP A 255 -14.73 26.34 -17.21
C TRP A 255 -15.85 27.29 -17.68
N GLU A 256 -16.36 28.12 -16.78
CA GLU A 256 -17.37 29.15 -17.06
C GLU A 256 -16.86 30.22 -18.06
N SER A 257 -15.55 30.50 -18.08
CA SER A 257 -14.94 31.39 -19.07
C SER A 257 -14.80 30.75 -20.45
N LEU A 258 -14.94 29.42 -20.55
CA LEU A 258 -14.77 28.64 -21.77
C LEU A 258 -16.08 28.31 -22.50
N LEU A 259 -17.23 28.83 -22.04
CA LEU A 259 -18.56 28.47 -22.58
C LEU A 259 -18.68 28.63 -24.11
N SER A 260 -18.01 29.62 -24.72
CA SER A 260 -18.01 29.78 -26.19
C SER A 260 -17.30 28.63 -26.90
N SER A 261 -16.12 28.24 -26.42
CA SER A 261 -15.36 27.10 -26.94
C SER A 261 -16.07 25.78 -26.68
N ILE A 262 -16.70 25.64 -25.51
CA ILE A 262 -17.53 24.49 -25.14
C ILE A 262 -18.68 24.31 -26.15
N ARG A 263 -19.45 25.36 -26.47
CA ARG A 263 -20.52 25.28 -27.49
C ARG A 263 -20.01 24.77 -28.84
N THR A 264 -18.84 25.26 -29.25
CA THR A 264 -18.22 24.86 -30.52
C THR A 264 -17.85 23.38 -30.50
N ALA A 265 -17.24 22.92 -29.41
CA ALA A 265 -16.89 21.52 -29.22
C ALA A 265 -18.13 20.61 -29.19
N LEU A 266 -19.21 21.03 -28.52
CA LEU A 266 -20.47 20.29 -28.44
C LEU A 266 -21.15 20.13 -29.80
N LYS A 267 -21.26 21.20 -30.59
CA LYS A 267 -21.83 21.13 -31.95
C LYS A 267 -21.05 20.20 -32.87
N SER A 268 -19.73 20.14 -32.70
CA SER A 268 -18.86 19.21 -33.43
C SER A 268 -19.06 17.76 -32.97
N ALA A 269 -19.11 17.54 -31.65
CA ALA A 269 -19.25 16.21 -31.06
C ALA A 269 -20.65 15.60 -31.28
N PHE A 270 -21.69 16.43 -31.30
CA PHE A 270 -23.10 16.02 -31.42
C PHE A 270 -23.78 16.78 -32.56
N PRO A 271 -23.45 16.48 -33.84
CA PRO A 271 -23.92 17.25 -34.99
C PRO A 271 -25.44 17.20 -35.20
N ASN A 272 -26.10 16.16 -34.66
CA ASN A 272 -27.55 15.97 -34.75
C ASN A 272 -28.29 16.44 -33.49
N ALA A 273 -27.57 16.93 -32.47
CA ALA A 273 -28.20 17.45 -31.26
C ALA A 273 -28.50 18.94 -31.40
N GLU A 274 -29.67 19.33 -30.93
CA GLU A 274 -30.14 20.72 -30.89
C GLU A 274 -29.48 21.49 -29.72
N VAL A 275 -28.16 21.69 -29.83
CA VAL A 275 -27.37 22.36 -28.80
C VAL A 275 -27.89 23.80 -28.57
N GLU A 276 -28.37 24.05 -27.35
CA GLU A 276 -29.00 25.30 -26.90
C GLU A 276 -30.38 25.65 -27.46
N GLU A 277 -31.13 24.72 -28.04
CA GLU A 277 -32.49 25.04 -28.52
C GLU A 277 -33.44 25.38 -27.37
N SER A 278 -33.38 24.62 -26.27
CA SER A 278 -34.26 24.80 -25.11
C SER A 278 -33.57 25.45 -23.90
N THR A 279 -32.26 25.22 -23.73
CA THR A 279 -31.51 25.65 -22.54
C THR A 279 -30.07 26.02 -22.85
N ARG A 280 -29.56 27.05 -22.19
CA ARG A 280 -28.16 27.47 -22.32
C ARG A 280 -27.21 26.41 -21.82
N VAL A 281 -26.07 26.27 -22.51
CA VAL A 281 -24.96 25.42 -22.07
C VAL A 281 -24.48 25.89 -20.69
N ASN A 282 -24.31 24.95 -19.77
CA ASN A 282 -23.79 25.23 -18.42
C ASN A 282 -22.86 24.12 -17.92
N VAL A 283 -22.04 24.45 -16.93
CA VAL A 283 -21.15 23.51 -16.24
C VAL A 283 -21.86 23.04 -14.98
N ALA A 284 -22.24 21.76 -14.92
CA ALA A 284 -23.03 21.21 -13.83
C ALA A 284 -22.16 20.73 -12.65
N LYS A 285 -21.04 20.06 -12.95
CA LYS A 285 -20.10 19.53 -11.93
C LYS A 285 -18.68 19.54 -12.46
N LYS A 286 -17.70 19.64 -11.56
CA LYS A 286 -16.26 19.65 -11.88
C LYS A 286 -15.52 18.69 -10.95
N ALA A 287 -14.62 17.88 -11.48
CA ALA A 287 -13.70 17.05 -10.70
C ALA A 287 -12.52 16.60 -11.56
N ASP A 288 -11.34 16.48 -10.96
CA ASP A 288 -10.18 15.79 -11.57
C ASP A 288 -10.34 14.29 -11.32
N ILE A 289 -10.87 13.59 -12.32
CA ILE A 289 -11.07 12.14 -12.36
C ILE A 289 -10.07 11.42 -13.29
N THR A 290 -9.21 12.16 -13.99
CA THR A 290 -8.10 11.58 -14.78
C THR A 290 -6.79 11.49 -14.00
N GLY A 291 -6.65 12.27 -12.92
CA GLY A 291 -5.50 12.29 -12.02
C GLY A 291 -4.33 13.13 -12.55
N ASP A 292 -4.56 13.97 -13.55
CA ASP A 292 -3.53 14.81 -14.16
C ASP A 292 -3.44 16.22 -13.54
N GLY A 293 -4.32 16.52 -12.58
CA GLY A 293 -4.38 17.80 -11.87
C GLY A 293 -5.21 18.87 -12.56
N VAL A 294 -5.83 18.56 -13.70
CA VAL A 294 -6.81 19.39 -14.42
C VAL A 294 -8.20 18.83 -14.15
N SER A 295 -9.18 19.69 -13.85
CA SER A 295 -10.56 19.22 -13.67
C SER A 295 -11.23 18.91 -15.00
N GLU A 296 -11.92 17.78 -15.08
CA GLU A 296 -12.99 17.55 -16.06
C GLU A 296 -14.29 18.23 -15.59
N ALA A 297 -15.20 18.45 -16.55
CA ALA A 297 -16.51 19.06 -16.30
C ALA A 297 -17.64 18.23 -16.90
N ILE A 298 -18.73 18.05 -16.13
CA ILE A 298 -20.02 17.66 -16.69
C ILE A 298 -20.68 18.93 -17.22
N VAL A 299 -21.00 18.92 -18.51
CA VAL A 299 -21.58 20.06 -19.21
C VAL A 299 -22.96 19.68 -19.73
N SER A 300 -23.98 20.48 -19.38
CA SER A 300 -25.33 20.35 -19.93
C SER A 300 -25.42 21.09 -21.26
N PHE A 301 -26.06 20.48 -22.26
CA PHE A 301 -26.14 21.04 -23.61
C PHE A 301 -27.53 20.99 -24.29
N GLY A 302 -28.56 20.51 -23.59
CA GLY A 302 -29.94 20.53 -24.08
C GLY A 302 -30.94 19.92 -23.09
N LEU A 303 -32.22 20.24 -23.24
CA LEU A 303 -33.32 19.50 -22.61
C LEU A 303 -34.02 18.64 -23.65
N THR A 304 -34.48 17.47 -23.24
CA THR A 304 -35.46 16.72 -24.01
C THR A 304 -36.81 16.82 -23.29
N GLY A 305 -37.53 17.93 -23.51
CA GLY A 305 -38.93 18.09 -23.11
C GLY A 305 -39.21 18.79 -21.77
N VAL A 306 -40.48 18.73 -21.34
CA VAL A 306 -41.08 19.55 -20.27
C VAL A 306 -40.72 19.06 -18.85
N THR A 307 -40.19 17.84 -18.70
CA THR A 307 -40.10 17.17 -17.38
C THR A 307 -38.81 17.44 -16.60
N GLY A 308 -37.96 18.37 -17.02
CA GLY A 308 -36.69 18.66 -16.34
C GLY A 308 -35.59 17.63 -16.58
N TYR A 309 -35.76 16.76 -17.57
CA TYR A 309 -34.74 15.86 -18.07
C TYR A 309 -33.88 16.59 -19.10
N GLY A 310 -32.57 16.56 -18.90
CA GLY A 310 -31.58 17.16 -19.79
C GLY A 310 -30.48 16.18 -20.19
N GLU A 311 -29.75 16.57 -21.23
CA GLU A 311 -28.57 15.87 -21.69
C GLU A 311 -27.30 16.56 -21.17
N VAL A 312 -26.38 15.75 -20.67
CA VAL A 312 -25.06 16.18 -20.22
C VAL A 312 -23.97 15.32 -20.86
N THR A 313 -22.78 15.88 -21.05
CA THR A 313 -21.59 15.13 -21.46
C THR A 313 -20.43 15.44 -20.54
N LEU A 314 -19.47 14.52 -20.44
CA LEU A 314 -18.18 14.81 -19.84
C LEU A 314 -17.29 15.54 -20.85
N MET A 315 -16.61 16.58 -20.40
CA MET A 315 -15.61 17.32 -21.16
C MET A 315 -14.29 17.38 -20.40
N GLN A 316 -13.21 17.38 -21.17
CA GLN A 316 -11.83 17.50 -20.69
C GLN A 316 -11.13 18.68 -21.38
N ILE A 317 -10.01 19.15 -20.82
CA ILE A 317 -9.16 20.15 -21.46
C ILE A 317 -7.99 19.45 -22.13
N GLU A 318 -7.86 19.58 -23.44
CA GLU A 318 -6.67 19.15 -24.16
C GLU A 318 -6.09 20.33 -24.93
N ASN A 319 -4.79 20.61 -24.76
CA ASN A 319 -4.12 21.77 -25.36
C ASN A 319 -4.84 23.12 -25.10
N ASN A 320 -5.32 23.32 -23.87
CA ASN A 320 -6.12 24.49 -23.44
C ASN A 320 -7.47 24.66 -24.16
N LEU A 321 -7.96 23.63 -24.85
CA LEU A 321 -9.27 23.64 -25.50
C LEU A 321 -10.19 22.60 -24.86
N PRO A 322 -11.48 22.95 -24.62
CA PRO A 322 -12.46 21.99 -24.16
C PRO A 322 -12.82 21.02 -25.29
N ILE A 323 -12.77 19.73 -25.01
CA ILE A 323 -13.18 18.66 -25.92
C ILE A 323 -14.13 17.70 -25.19
N ALA A 324 -15.07 17.09 -25.93
CA ALA A 324 -15.92 16.04 -25.38
C ALA A 324 -15.09 14.78 -25.15
N SER A 325 -15.26 14.14 -23.99
CA SER A 325 -14.51 12.94 -23.63
C SER A 325 -14.96 11.74 -24.48
N LEU A 326 -14.01 10.85 -24.77
CA LEU A 326 -14.27 9.60 -25.48
C LEU A 326 -14.53 8.47 -24.49
N PHE A 327 -15.46 7.60 -24.86
CA PHE A 327 -15.91 6.47 -24.08
C PHE A 327 -15.85 5.19 -24.90
N LYS A 328 -15.27 4.14 -24.34
CA LYS A 328 -15.35 2.79 -24.89
C LYS A 328 -16.53 2.08 -24.24
N GLN A 329 -17.58 1.88 -25.02
CA GLN A 329 -18.85 1.29 -24.58
C GLN A 329 -18.71 -0.22 -24.35
N LYS A 330 -19.78 -0.83 -23.81
CA LYS A 330 -19.84 -2.27 -23.51
C LYS A 330 -19.62 -3.15 -24.74
N ASP A 331 -20.00 -2.67 -25.93
CA ASP A 331 -19.78 -3.34 -27.22
C ASP A 331 -18.36 -3.10 -27.79
N GLY A 332 -17.53 -2.31 -27.09
CA GLY A 332 -16.18 -1.95 -27.50
C GLY A 332 -16.10 -0.72 -28.43
N LYS A 333 -17.23 -0.15 -28.86
CA LYS A 333 -17.25 1.06 -29.69
C LYS A 333 -16.73 2.26 -28.92
N VAL A 334 -15.83 3.02 -29.54
CA VAL A 334 -15.32 4.28 -28.97
C VAL A 334 -16.07 5.46 -29.59
N SER A 335 -16.75 6.25 -28.77
CA SER A 335 -17.44 7.47 -29.21
C SER A 335 -17.59 8.47 -28.07
N VAL A 336 -18.00 9.70 -28.39
CA VAL A 336 -18.57 10.60 -27.38
C VAL A 336 -19.91 10.04 -26.89
N LEU A 337 -20.27 10.33 -25.64
CA LEU A 337 -21.54 9.91 -25.04
C LEU A 337 -22.25 11.10 -24.40
N GLY A 338 -23.56 11.20 -24.67
CA GLY A 338 -24.49 12.01 -23.88
C GLY A 338 -25.12 11.13 -22.81
N PHE A 339 -25.34 11.69 -21.63
CA PHE A 339 -25.98 11.06 -20.50
C PHE A 339 -27.26 11.82 -20.15
N GLY A 340 -28.28 11.07 -19.75
CA GLY A 340 -29.48 11.65 -19.16
C GLY A 340 -29.22 12.22 -17.77
N SER A 341 -29.82 13.35 -17.46
CA SER A 341 -29.77 13.96 -16.14
C SER A 341 -31.10 14.60 -15.78
N GLY A 342 -31.68 14.23 -14.65
CA GLY A 342 -32.94 14.74 -14.15
C GLY A 342 -34.05 13.69 -14.13
N THR A 343 -35.25 14.13 -13.78
CA THR A 343 -36.42 13.26 -13.66
C THR A 343 -37.20 13.18 -14.96
N PHE A 344 -37.84 12.04 -15.22
CA PHE A 344 -38.69 11.81 -16.38
C PHE A 344 -39.94 11.01 -16.00
N GLY A 345 -40.90 10.94 -16.92
CA GLY A 345 -42.12 10.15 -16.74
C GLY A 345 -42.96 10.55 -15.52
N ALA A 346 -43.16 11.86 -15.30
CA ALA A 346 -43.86 12.41 -14.13
C ALA A 346 -43.26 11.98 -12.78
N GLY A 347 -41.93 11.88 -12.71
CA GLY A 347 -41.20 11.51 -11.49
C GLY A 347 -41.09 10.00 -11.25
N ARG A 348 -41.50 9.18 -12.22
CA ARG A 348 -41.36 7.70 -12.14
C ARG A 348 -40.03 7.19 -12.66
N GLY A 349 -39.16 8.07 -13.13
CA GLY A 349 -37.79 7.75 -13.47
C GLY A 349 -36.86 8.91 -13.23
N GLU A 350 -35.59 8.59 -13.05
CA GLU A 350 -34.51 9.56 -12.90
C GLU A 350 -33.27 9.04 -13.60
N SER A 351 -32.49 9.95 -14.16
CA SER A 351 -31.12 9.70 -14.56
C SER A 351 -30.20 10.67 -13.84
N SER A 352 -29.04 10.19 -13.42
CA SER A 352 -28.07 11.00 -12.70
C SER A 352 -26.65 10.66 -13.12
N VAL A 353 -25.79 11.69 -13.09
CA VAL A 353 -24.39 11.56 -13.47
C VAL A 353 -23.51 12.04 -12.32
N GLU A 354 -22.51 11.23 -11.98
CA GLU A 354 -21.59 11.48 -10.87
C GLU A 354 -20.13 11.25 -11.27
N LEU A 355 -19.25 12.16 -10.83
CA LEU A 355 -17.80 12.05 -10.99
C LEU A 355 -17.20 11.43 -9.73
N VAL A 356 -16.57 10.27 -9.86
CA VAL A 356 -16.04 9.48 -8.73
C VAL A 356 -14.52 9.49 -8.74
N LYS A 357 -13.96 10.56 -8.16
CA LYS A 357 -12.50 10.81 -8.10
C LYS A 357 -11.70 9.66 -7.50
N SER A 358 -12.20 9.00 -6.47
CA SER A 358 -11.48 7.88 -5.81
C SER A 358 -11.29 6.66 -6.70
N LYS A 359 -12.09 6.53 -7.76
CA LYS A 359 -12.07 5.42 -8.71
C LYS A 359 -11.62 5.86 -10.11
N ASN A 360 -11.30 7.14 -10.31
CA ASN A 360 -11.02 7.76 -11.60
C ASN A 360 -12.13 7.43 -12.63
N ALA A 361 -13.38 7.65 -12.26
CA ALA A 361 -14.52 7.17 -13.03
C ALA A 361 -15.68 8.17 -13.09
N ILE A 362 -16.56 7.99 -14.06
CA ILE A 362 -17.86 8.65 -14.18
C ILE A 362 -18.95 7.58 -14.15
N TYR A 363 -19.99 7.81 -13.35
CA TYR A 363 -21.13 6.92 -13.17
C TYR A 363 -22.38 7.57 -13.76
N SER A 364 -23.12 6.80 -14.56
CA SER A 364 -24.44 7.16 -15.09
C SER A 364 -25.49 6.23 -14.48
N GLY A 365 -26.18 6.71 -13.44
CA GLY A 365 -27.26 6.01 -12.78
C GLY A 365 -28.60 6.27 -13.45
N HIS A 366 -29.46 5.26 -13.52
CA HIS A 366 -30.82 5.40 -14.00
C HIS A 366 -31.78 4.49 -13.25
N TYR A 367 -33.03 4.93 -13.09
CA TYR A 367 -34.13 4.05 -12.74
C TYR A 367 -35.43 4.41 -13.48
N SER A 368 -36.29 3.40 -13.67
CA SER A 368 -37.64 3.51 -14.21
C SER A 368 -38.61 2.61 -13.42
N ALA A 369 -39.74 3.16 -12.99
CA ALA A 369 -40.77 2.47 -12.20
C ALA A 369 -42.18 2.80 -12.74
N PHE A 370 -42.48 2.28 -13.94
CA PHE A 370 -43.77 2.47 -14.62
C PHE A 370 -44.76 1.33 -14.36
N ASN A 371 -44.39 0.31 -13.59
CA ASN A 371 -45.11 -0.96 -13.43
C ASN A 371 -45.10 -1.85 -14.67
N GLU A 372 -44.22 -1.56 -15.61
CA GLU A 372 -44.17 -2.27 -16.88
C GLU A 372 -43.16 -3.42 -16.81
N SER A 373 -42.92 -4.09 -17.93
CA SER A 373 -41.90 -5.15 -18.04
C SER A 373 -40.48 -4.59 -18.17
N ASN A 374 -40.34 -3.29 -18.37
CA ASN A 374 -39.10 -2.53 -18.60
C ASN A 374 -38.68 -1.70 -17.37
N ASP A 375 -39.30 -1.91 -16.21
CA ASP A 375 -38.86 -1.29 -14.97
C ASP A 375 -37.42 -1.74 -14.68
N SER A 376 -36.52 -0.78 -14.49
CA SER A 376 -35.09 -1.06 -14.37
C SER A 376 -34.44 -0.11 -13.36
N CYS A 377 -33.35 -0.57 -12.77
CA CYS A 377 -32.44 0.29 -12.02
C CYS A 377 -31.01 -0.20 -12.24
N GLY A 378 -30.11 0.73 -12.54
CA GLY A 378 -28.72 0.38 -12.82
C GLY A 378 -27.79 1.57 -12.83
N VAL A 379 -26.50 1.27 -12.83
CA VAL A 379 -25.43 2.25 -13.02
C VAL A 379 -24.51 1.73 -14.10
N GLU A 380 -24.16 2.59 -15.05
CA GLU A 380 -23.04 2.36 -15.96
C GLU A 380 -21.83 3.14 -15.47
N ALA A 381 -20.74 2.44 -15.19
CA ALA A 381 -19.49 3.03 -14.74
C ALA A 381 -18.45 2.99 -15.86
N TYR A 382 -17.87 4.16 -16.16
CA TYR A 382 -16.78 4.29 -17.12
C TYR A 382 -15.53 4.78 -16.39
N GLN A 383 -14.44 4.02 -16.45
CA GLN A 383 -13.20 4.27 -15.73
C GLN A 383 -12.12 4.80 -16.68
N TRP A 384 -11.41 5.84 -16.25
CA TRP A 384 -10.33 6.44 -17.02
C TRP A 384 -9.19 5.46 -17.27
N ASN A 385 -8.81 5.35 -18.55
CA ASN A 385 -7.63 4.63 -18.99
C ASN A 385 -6.56 5.64 -19.44
N ALA A 386 -5.53 5.81 -18.61
CA ALA A 386 -4.47 6.79 -18.85
C ALA A 386 -3.61 6.50 -20.09
N GLN A 387 -3.59 5.26 -20.57
CA GLN A 387 -2.82 4.85 -21.74
C GLN A 387 -3.56 5.21 -23.04
N THR A 388 -4.85 4.93 -23.10
CA THR A 388 -5.67 5.19 -24.30
C THR A 388 -6.29 6.59 -24.29
N LYS A 389 -6.30 7.27 -23.14
CA LYS A 389 -7.03 8.52 -22.90
C LYS A 389 -8.54 8.40 -23.19
N VAL A 390 -9.12 7.26 -22.84
CA VAL A 390 -10.54 6.93 -23.03
C VAL A 390 -11.14 6.46 -21.72
N PHE A 391 -12.42 6.74 -21.49
CA PHE A 391 -13.18 6.17 -20.38
C PHE A 391 -13.73 4.80 -20.78
N ASP A 392 -13.17 3.73 -20.24
CA ASP A 392 -13.55 2.36 -20.55
C ASP A 392 -14.73 1.90 -19.69
N TYR A 393 -15.76 1.32 -20.29
CA TYR A 393 -16.84 0.65 -19.56
C TYR A 393 -16.28 -0.42 -18.62
N ASN A 394 -16.66 -0.35 -17.34
CA ASN A 394 -16.18 -1.25 -16.31
C ASN A 394 -17.37 -1.98 -15.66
N THR A 395 -17.55 -3.24 -16.04
CA THR A 395 -18.63 -4.10 -15.51
C THR A 395 -18.57 -4.24 -13.99
N SER A 396 -17.38 -4.47 -13.43
CA SER A 396 -17.24 -4.68 -11.98
C SER A 396 -17.61 -3.43 -11.17
N LEU A 397 -17.22 -2.24 -11.65
CA LEU A 397 -17.60 -0.97 -11.01
C LEU A 397 -19.08 -0.66 -11.20
N SER A 398 -19.64 -1.00 -12.37
CA SER A 398 -21.07 -0.83 -12.67
C SER A 398 -21.93 -1.67 -11.71
N ASP A 399 -21.55 -2.93 -11.48
CA ASP A 399 -22.25 -3.82 -10.55
C ASP A 399 -22.11 -3.37 -9.08
N GLU A 400 -20.92 -2.92 -8.67
CA GLU A 400 -20.65 -2.37 -7.33
C GLU A 400 -21.50 -1.11 -7.08
N ALA A 401 -21.45 -0.14 -8.00
CA ALA A 401 -22.16 1.12 -7.89
C ALA A 401 -23.67 0.96 -8.03
N GLY A 402 -24.12 0.05 -8.91
CA GLY A 402 -25.53 -0.23 -9.14
C GLY A 402 -26.25 -0.72 -7.89
N LYS A 403 -25.62 -1.59 -7.10
CA LYS A 403 -26.20 -2.08 -5.83
C LYS A 403 -26.44 -0.95 -4.83
N ASP A 404 -25.44 -0.09 -4.63
CA ASP A 404 -25.54 1.05 -3.72
C ASP A 404 -26.58 2.08 -4.21
N TYR A 405 -26.51 2.44 -5.50
CA TYR A 405 -27.43 3.37 -6.14
C TYR A 405 -28.89 2.89 -6.04
N CYS A 406 -29.18 1.66 -6.46
CA CYS A 406 -30.54 1.13 -6.45
C CYS A 406 -31.08 0.96 -5.03
N SER A 407 -30.24 0.57 -4.06
CA SER A 407 -30.64 0.53 -2.66
C SER A 407 -31.04 1.92 -2.13
N LYS A 408 -30.32 2.98 -2.54
CA LYS A 408 -30.63 4.36 -2.15
C LYS A 408 -31.94 4.85 -2.76
N VAL A 409 -32.12 4.64 -4.07
CA VAL A 409 -33.36 4.97 -4.80
C VAL A 409 -34.56 4.29 -4.14
N CYS A 410 -34.45 2.99 -3.86
CA CYS A 410 -35.50 2.23 -3.20
C CYS A 410 -35.86 2.78 -1.82
N SER A 411 -34.85 3.15 -1.03
CA SER A 411 -35.07 3.71 0.30
C SER A 411 -35.72 5.10 0.24
N SER A 412 -35.30 5.96 -0.70
CA SER A 412 -35.83 7.31 -0.82
C SER A 412 -37.23 7.36 -1.41
N GLU A 413 -37.51 6.58 -2.45
CA GLU A 413 -38.80 6.64 -3.14
C GLU A 413 -39.92 5.96 -2.36
N ILE A 414 -39.64 4.83 -1.66
CA ILE A 414 -40.61 4.23 -0.74
C ILE A 414 -40.96 5.20 0.40
N ALA A 415 -40.00 5.99 0.87
CA ALA A 415 -40.24 6.99 1.91
C ALA A 415 -41.10 8.18 1.42
N LYS A 416 -40.90 8.63 0.18
CA LYS A 416 -41.69 9.74 -0.41
C LYS A 416 -43.11 9.31 -0.81
N HIS A 417 -43.25 8.07 -1.28
CA HIS A 417 -44.49 7.56 -1.86
C HIS A 417 -44.83 6.18 -1.29
N PRO A 418 -45.27 6.10 -0.01
CA PRO A 418 -45.55 4.82 0.65
C PRO A 418 -46.61 3.98 -0.09
N ASP A 419 -47.60 4.63 -0.72
CA ASP A 419 -48.64 3.96 -1.53
C ASP A 419 -48.10 3.43 -2.87
N SER A 420 -46.93 3.89 -3.30
CA SER A 420 -46.27 3.45 -4.53
C SER A 420 -45.35 2.24 -4.34
N LYS A 421 -45.34 1.63 -3.15
CA LYS A 421 -44.47 0.49 -2.82
C LYS A 421 -44.62 -0.68 -3.81
N ILE A 422 -45.80 -0.88 -4.38
CA ILE A 422 -46.06 -1.93 -5.40
C ILE A 422 -45.23 -1.69 -6.67
N TYR A 423 -45.00 -0.44 -7.05
CA TYR A 423 -44.24 -0.09 -8.26
C TYR A 423 -42.73 -0.30 -8.09
N PHE A 424 -42.19 -0.05 -6.90
CA PHE A 424 -40.76 -0.18 -6.63
C PHE A 424 -40.33 -1.62 -6.31
N GLN A 425 -41.25 -2.53 -6.01
CA GLN A 425 -40.93 -3.94 -5.71
C GLN A 425 -40.16 -4.66 -6.81
N LYS A 426 -40.34 -4.27 -8.08
CA LYS A 426 -39.65 -4.91 -9.22
C LYS A 426 -38.17 -4.51 -9.34
N ILE A 427 -37.81 -3.29 -8.95
CA ILE A 427 -36.45 -2.75 -9.11
C ILE A 427 -35.64 -2.77 -7.82
N CYS A 428 -36.29 -3.00 -6.68
CA CYS A 428 -35.62 -3.09 -5.39
C CYS A 428 -35.15 -4.52 -5.12
N PRO A 429 -33.83 -4.74 -4.91
CA PRO A 429 -33.35 -6.06 -4.51
C PRO A 429 -34.04 -6.45 -3.20
N VAL A 430 -34.61 -7.65 -3.18
CA VAL A 430 -35.16 -8.24 -1.94
C VAL A 430 -33.97 -8.50 -1.02
N ASN A 431 -33.84 -7.70 0.04
CA ASN A 431 -32.86 -7.94 1.09
C ASN A 431 -33.20 -9.18 1.90
#